data_AF-A0A841PIT8-F1
#
_entry.id   AF-A0A841PIT8-F1
#
_cell.length_a   1.000
_cell.length_b   1.000
_cell.length_c   1.000
_cell.angle_alpha   90.00
_cell.angle_beta   90.00
_cell.angle_gamma   90.00
#
_symmetry.space_group_name_H-M   'P 1'
#
loop_
_entity.id
_entity.type
_entity.pdbx_description
1 polymer ?
#
loop_
_entity_poly.entity_id
_entity_poly.type
_entity_poly.pdbx_seq_one_letter_code
_entity_poly.pdbx_strand_id
1 'polypeptide(L)' 'MNVDLVQDENRNRQILERIPAGRWGDPDDFQGTVVFLASEASNYINGHLLAVDGGWLGR' A
#
# COMPACT_ATOMS: atom_id res chain seq x y z
N MET A 1 -9.43 -6.30 3.36
CA MET A 1 -10.01 -4.98 3.02
C MET A 1 -10.89 -4.53 4.18
N ASN A 2 -10.83 -3.27 4.61
CA ASN A 2 -11.70 -2.77 5.68
C ASN A 2 -13.08 -2.46 5.09
N VAL A 3 -13.99 -3.42 5.22
CA VAL A 3 -15.29 -3.41 4.54
C VAL A 3 -16.16 -2.24 5.02
N ASP A 4 -16.09 -1.90 6.31
CA ASP A 4 -16.88 -0.81 6.90
C ASP A 4 -16.51 0.55 6.29
N LEU A 5 -15.21 0.81 6.07
CA LEU A 5 -14.74 2.06 5.47
C LEU A 5 -15.06 2.16 3.97
N VAL A 6 -15.07 1.04 3.27
CA VAL A 6 -15.41 0.98 1.84
C VAL A 6 -16.90 1.20 1.61
N GLN A 7 -17.74 0.69 2.52
CA GLN A 7 -19.20 0.83 2.46
C GLN A 7 -19.70 2.23 2.86
N ASP A 8 -18.97 2.96 3.69
CA ASP A 8 -19.25 4.38 3.94
C ASP A 8 -18.73 5.23 2.78
N GLU A 9 -19.65 5.68 1.91
CA GLU A 9 -19.33 6.48 0.72
C GLU A 9 -18.51 7.75 1.04
N ASN A 10 -18.82 8.43 2.15
CA ASN A 10 -18.12 9.65 2.52
C ASN A 10 -16.70 9.34 2.96
N ARG A 11 -16.50 8.29 3.76
CA ARG A 11 -15.18 7.86 4.20
C ARG A 11 -14.35 7.30 3.06
N ASN A 12 -14.95 6.46 2.23
CA ASN A 12 -14.30 5.89 1.06
C ASN A 12 -13.78 6.99 0.13
N ARG A 13 -14.62 7.98 -0.21
CA ARG A 13 -14.21 9.13 -1.02
C ARG A 13 -13.06 9.91 -0.38
N GLN A 14 -13.16 10.26 0.90
CA GLN A 14 -12.10 10.99 1.62
C GLN A 14 -10.76 10.25 1.63
N ILE A 15 -10.79 8.92 1.71
CA ILE A 15 -9.58 8.09 1.68
C ILE A 15 -9.02 8.03 0.25
N LEU A 16 -9.86 7.77 -0.75
CA LEU A 16 -9.42 7.69 -2.15
C LEU A 16 -8.86 9.03 -2.66
N GLU A 17 -9.45 10.16 -2.27
CA GLU A 17 -8.91 11.50 -2.54
C GLU A 17 -7.50 11.67 -1.96
N ARG A 18 -7.11 10.85 -0.99
CA ARG A 18 -5.81 10.85 -0.31
C ARG A 18 -4.82 9.80 -0.77
N ILE A 19 -5.24 8.84 -1.56
CA ILE A 19 -4.34 7.86 -2.18
C ILE A 19 -4.02 8.36 -3.59
N PRO A 20 -2.78 8.79 -3.90
CA PRO A 20 -2.42 9.20 -5.26
C PRO A 20 -2.73 8.16 -6.35
N ALA A 21 -2.59 6.87 -6.05
CA ALA A 21 -2.97 5.79 -6.95
C ALA A 21 -4.48 5.70 -7.24
N GLY A 22 -5.33 6.44 -6.51
CA GLY A 22 -6.77 6.53 -6.75
C GLY A 22 -7.57 5.26 -6.45
N ARG A 23 -6.98 4.29 -5.76
CA ARG A 23 -7.60 3.01 -5.43
C ARG A 23 -7.11 2.48 -4.09
N TRP A 24 -7.90 1.60 -3.48
CA TRP A 24 -7.42 0.78 -2.38
C TRP A 24 -6.34 -0.19 -2.86
N GLY A 25 -5.42 -0.53 -1.96
CA GLY A 25 -4.47 -1.62 -2.20
C GLY A 25 -5.19 -2.95 -2.29
N ASP A 26 -4.72 -3.78 -3.20
CA ASP A 26 -5.08 -5.18 -3.34
C ASP A 26 -3.97 -6.07 -2.76
N PRO A 27 -4.26 -7.25 -2.20
CA PRO A 27 -3.22 -8.19 -1.76
C PRO A 27 -2.13 -8.46 -2.81
N ASP A 28 -2.48 -8.41 -4.10
CA ASP A 28 -1.53 -8.65 -5.19
C ASP A 28 -0.48 -7.55 -5.33
N ASP A 29 -0.76 -6.32 -4.87
CA ASP A 29 0.21 -5.21 -4.90
C ASP A 29 1.45 -5.48 -4.04
N PHE A 30 1.34 -6.36 -3.04
CA PHE A 30 2.42 -6.66 -2.12
C PHE A 30 3.35 -7.77 -2.62
N GLN A 31 2.92 -8.57 -3.60
CA GLN A 31 3.64 -9.77 -4.04
C GLN A 31 5.07 -9.44 -4.46
N GLY A 32 5.24 -8.43 -5.34
CA GLY A 32 6.55 -8.03 -5.84
C GLY A 32 7.49 -7.55 -4.73
N THR A 33 6.98 -6.74 -3.80
CA THR A 33 7.77 -6.23 -2.67
C THR A 33 8.18 -7.34 -1.71
N VAL A 34 7.28 -8.28 -1.40
CA VAL A 34 7.59 -9.42 -0.53
C VAL A 34 8.66 -10.31 -1.17
N VAL A 35 8.53 -10.62 -2.46
CA VAL A 35 9.54 -11.40 -3.19
C VAL A 35 10.88 -10.66 -3.21
N PHE A 36 10.89 -9.36 -3.48
CA PHE A 36 12.10 -8.54 -3.45
C PHE A 36 12.80 -8.62 -2.10
N LEU A 37 12.08 -8.35 -1.00
CA LEU A 37 12.63 -8.33 0.36
C LEU A 37 13.06 -9.72 0.87
N ALA A 38 12.50 -10.79 0.31
CA ALA A 38 12.88 -12.17 0.61
C ALA A 38 14.03 -12.70 -0.27
N SER A 39 14.46 -11.93 -1.27
CA SER A 39 15.45 -12.36 -2.26
C SER A 39 16.86 -11.83 -1.95
N GLU A 40 17.85 -12.36 -2.66
CA GLU A 40 19.23 -11.84 -2.60
C GLU A 40 19.36 -10.38 -3.10
N ALA A 41 18.37 -9.89 -3.86
CA ALA A 41 18.36 -8.51 -4.35
C ALA A 41 18.29 -7.47 -3.22
N SER A 42 17.88 -7.87 -2.01
CA SER A 42 17.82 -7.00 -0.83
C SER A 42 18.90 -7.30 0.21
N ASN A 43 19.97 -8.02 -0.12
CA ASN A 43 20.98 -8.49 0.86
C ASN A 43 21.65 -7.38 1.70
N TYR A 44 21.68 -6.13 1.22
CA TYR A 44 22.24 -5.00 1.97
C TYR A 44 21.18 -4.07 2.57
N ILE A 45 19.90 -4.46 2.54
CA ILE A 45 18.80 -3.70 3.13
C ILE A 45 18.42 -4.37 4.45
N ASN A 46 18.63 -3.65 5.56
CA ASN A 46 18.26 -4.11 6.90
C ASN A 46 17.64 -2.96 7.71
N GLY A 47 16.67 -3.27 8.56
CA GLY A 47 16.01 -2.30 9.43
C GLY A 47 15.16 -1.24 8.70
N HIS A 48 14.82 -1.47 7.43
CA HIS A 48 14.07 -0.53 6.61
C HIS A 48 12.58 -0.88 6.55
N LEU A 49 11.73 0.15 6.53
CA LEU A 49 10.29 0.02 6.28
C LEU A 49 9.98 0.55 4.89
N LEU A 50 9.55 -0.35 4.00
CA LEU A 50 9.12 0.01 2.65
C LEU A 50 7.60 0.17 2.61
N ALA A 51 7.13 1.38 2.34
CA ALA A 51 5.70 1.66 2.19
C ALA A 51 5.20 1.16 0.83
N VAL A 52 4.17 0.31 0.86
CA VAL A 52 3.39 -0.12 -0.31
C VAL A 52 1.97 0.38 -0.13
N ASP A 53 1.76 1.67 -0.42
CA ASP A 53 0.59 2.42 0.06
C ASP A 53 -0.10 3.28 -1.02
N GLY A 54 0.28 3.10 -2.29
CA GLY A 54 -0.26 3.89 -3.40
C GLY A 54 0.08 5.39 -3.34
N GLY A 55 1.11 5.77 -2.58
CA GLY A 55 1.59 7.15 -2.42
C GLY A 55 1.01 7.87 -1.20
N TRP A 56 0.33 7.18 -0.29
CA TRP A 56 -0.33 7.79 0.86
C TRP A 56 0.61 8.61 1.75
N LEU A 57 1.79 8.09 2.08
CA LEU A 57 2.77 8.78 2.92
C LEU A 57 3.58 9.86 2.18
N GLY A 58 3.58 9.82 0.84
CA GLY A 58 4.33 10.76 0.00
C GLY A 58 3.57 12.03 -0.36
N ARG A 59 2.33 12.17 0.10
CA ARG A 59 1.46 13.33 -0.12
C ARG A 59 1.64 14.41 0.95
#